data_AF-A0A6M0S4A0-F1
#
_entry.id   AF-A0A6M0S4A0-F1
#
_cell.length_a   1.000
_cell.length_b   1.000
_cell.length_c   1.000
_cell.angle_alpha   90.00
_cell.angle_beta   90.00
_cell.angle_gamma   90.00
#
_symmetry.space_group_name_H-M   'P 1'
#
loop_
_entity.id
_entity.type
_entity.pdbx_description
1 polymer ?
#
loop_
_entity_poly.entity_id
_entity_poly.type
_entity_poly.pdbx_seq_one_letter_code
_entity_poly.pdbx_strand_id
1 'polypeptide(L)' 'MKASDWLENLPDRLIAARKLVFPTMTDAANALGVSKQALEQRERKRYKGAKIETLITMLKLLEEQAIISPPTERGQTLD' A
#
# COMPACT_ATOMS: atom_id res chain seq x y z
N MET A 1 21.26 -0.58 -6.76
CA MET A 1 20.37 -1.63 -6.21
C MET A 1 20.12 -2.63 -7.33
N LYS A 2 20.32 -3.94 -7.12
CA LYS A 2 19.99 -4.92 -8.16
C LYS A 2 18.46 -5.07 -8.21
N ALA A 3 17.91 -5.37 -9.39
CA ALA A 3 16.46 -5.59 -9.55
C ALA A 3 15.94 -6.73 -8.65
N SER A 4 16.80 -7.70 -8.33
CA SER A 4 16.54 -8.78 -7.35
C SER A 4 16.23 -8.23 -5.96
N ASP A 5 17.08 -7.36 -5.43
CA ASP A 5 16.96 -6.84 -4.06
C ASP A 5 15.70 -5.96 -3.93
N TRP A 6 15.34 -5.25 -5.00
CA TRP A 6 14.10 -4.47 -5.03
C TRP A 6 12.87 -5.37 -4.95
N LEU A 7 12.83 -6.44 -5.74
CA LEU A 7 11.72 -7.40 -5.77
C LEU A 7 11.59 -8.18 -4.46
N GLU A 8 12.70 -8.54 -3.82
CA GLU A 8 12.71 -9.23 -2.52
C GLU A 8 12.07 -8.38 -1.41
N ASN A 9 12.26 -7.06 -1.47
CA ASN A 9 11.72 -6.12 -0.48
C ASN A 9 10.38 -5.49 -0.89
N LEU A 10 9.87 -5.81 -2.09
CA LEU A 10 8.64 -5.23 -2.63
C LEU A 10 7.44 -5.42 -1.68
N PRO A 11 7.21 -6.60 -1.07
CA PRO A 11 6.07 -6.76 -0.17
C PRO A 11 6.09 -5.85 1.05
N ASP A 12 7.25 -5.68 1.69
CA ASP A 12 7.38 -4.82 2.86
C ASP A 12 7.21 -3.34 2.48
N ARG A 13 7.69 -2.94 1.29
CA ARG A 13 7.47 -1.61 0.72
C ARG A 13 5.99 -1.34 0.41
N LEU A 14 5.26 -2.32 -0.12
CA LEU A 14 3.83 -2.21 -0.38
C LEU A 14 3.01 -2.01 0.88
N ILE A 15 3.34 -2.74 1.95
CA ILE A 15 2.67 -2.60 3.25
C ILE A 15 2.92 -1.19 3.82
N ALA A 16 4.17 -0.71 3.74
CA ALA A 16 4.51 0.63 4.21
C ALA A 16 3.78 1.71 3.41
N ALA A 17 3.80 1.63 2.08
CA ALA A 17 3.10 2.57 1.21
C ALA A 17 1.59 2.56 1.44
N ARG A 18 0.97 1.39 1.62
CA ARG A 18 -0.46 1.32 1.98
C ARG A 18 -0.77 2.06 3.25
N LYS A 19 0.03 1.90 4.31
CA LYS A 19 -0.20 2.60 5.59
C LYS A 19 -0.09 4.11 5.45
N LEU A 20 0.72 4.60 4.51
CA LEU A 20 0.87 6.02 4.22
C LEU A 20 -0.32 6.57 3.43
N VAL A 21 -0.75 5.85 2.39
CA VAL A 21 -1.81 6.28 1.47
C VAL A 21 -3.20 6.06 2.05
N PHE A 22 -3.41 4.95 2.77
CA PHE A 22 -4.68 4.57 3.37
C PHE A 22 -4.58 4.54 4.90
N PRO A 23 -5.25 5.47 5.61
CA PRO A 23 -5.21 5.53 7.07
C PRO A 23 -5.73 4.25 7.73
N THR A 24 -6.70 3.58 7.10
CA THR A 24 -7.26 2.33 7.61
C THR A 24 -7.10 1.18 6.63
N MET A 25 -7.07 -0.04 7.18
CA MET A 25 -7.08 -1.27 6.39
C MET A 25 -8.38 -1.41 5.58
N THR A 26 -9.49 -0.90 6.11
CA THR A 26 -10.80 -0.95 5.45
C THR A 26 -10.80 -0.11 4.18
N ASP A 27 -10.24 1.10 4.21
CA ASP A 27 -10.18 1.99 3.04
C ASP A 27 -9.34 1.36 1.92
N ALA A 28 -8.18 0.80 2.28
CA ALA A 28 -7.34 0.09 1.32
C ALA A 28 -8.05 -1.13 0.72
N ALA A 29 -8.76 -1.91 1.54
CA ALA A 29 -9.49 -3.08 1.09
C ALA A 29 -10.65 -2.70 0.16
N ASN A 30 -11.39 -1.64 0.49
CA ASN A 30 -12.45 -1.10 -0.34
C ASN A 30 -11.91 -0.61 -1.70
N ALA A 31 -10.80 0.13 -1.68
CA ALA A 31 -10.15 0.63 -2.89
C ALA A 31 -9.60 -0.50 -3.78
N LEU A 32 -9.18 -1.62 -3.17
CA LEU A 32 -8.75 -2.83 -3.88
C LEU A 32 -9.90 -3.75 -4.31
N GLY A 33 -11.14 -3.49 -3.89
CA GLY A 33 -12.28 -4.37 -4.14
C GLY A 33 -12.15 -5.75 -3.48
N VAL A 34 -11.47 -5.85 -2.33
CA VAL A 34 -11.29 -7.10 -1.58
C VAL A 34 -11.82 -6.97 -0.15
N SER A 35 -12.05 -8.10 0.51
CA SER A 35 -12.41 -8.06 1.94
C SER A 35 -11.22 -7.63 2.80
N LYS A 36 -11.50 -6.89 3.88
CA LYS A 36 -10.51 -6.49 4.89
C LYS A 36 -9.68 -7.70 5.37
N GLN A 37 -10.34 -8.81 5.71
CA GLN A 37 -9.66 -10.03 6.17
C GLN A 37 -8.73 -10.61 5.10
N ALA A 38 -9.11 -10.57 3.83
CA ALA A 38 -8.24 -11.05 2.74
C ALA A 38 -6.99 -10.16 2.61
N LEU A 39 -7.14 -8.84 2.73
CA LEU A 39 -6.00 -7.92 2.72
C LEU A 39 -5.09 -8.13 3.95
N GLU A 40 -5.66 -8.26 5.15
CA GLU A 40 -4.90 -8.54 6.38
C GLU A 40 -4.11 -9.85 6.28
N GLN A 41 -4.72 -10.91 5.74
CA GLN A 41 -4.05 -12.18 5.48
C GLN A 41 -2.88 -12.03 4.50
N ARG A 42 -3.05 -11.22 3.44
CA ARG A 42 -1.99 -10.94 2.46
C ARG A 42 -0.85 -10.18 3.11
N GLU A 43 -1.12 -9.11 3.85
CA GLU A 43 -0.06 -8.34 4.55
C GLU A 43 0.66 -9.17 5.60
N ARG A 44 -0.08 -9.96 6.40
CA ARG A 44 0.50 -10.85 7.42
C ARG A 44 1.44 -11.89 6.81
N LYS A 45 1.11 -12.39 5.62
CA LYS A 45 1.96 -13.32 4.85
C LYS A 45 3.00 -12.61 3.99
N ARG A 46 3.12 -11.28 4.08
CA ARG A 46 3.98 -10.45 3.21
C ARG A 46 3.80 -10.79 1.74
N TYR A 47 2.54 -10.96 1.34
CA TYR A 47 2.15 -11.34 -0.02
C TYR A 47 2.83 -12.63 -0.55
N LYS A 48 3.35 -13.49 0.33
CA LYS A 48 3.94 -14.78 -0.05
C LYS A 48 2.88 -15.65 -0.73
N GLY A 49 3.17 -16.10 -1.94
CA GLY A 49 2.24 -16.87 -2.77
C GLY A 49 1.15 -16.02 -3.46
N ALA A 50 1.18 -14.69 -3.34
CA ALA A 50 0.35 -13.82 -4.16
C ALA A 50 0.83 -13.87 -5.62
N LYS A 51 -0.12 -13.84 -6.55
CA LYS A 51 0.19 -13.65 -7.97
C LYS A 51 0.83 -12.28 -8.19
N ILE A 52 1.72 -12.18 -9.18
CA ILE A 52 2.35 -10.91 -9.55
C ILE A 52 1.32 -9.83 -9.93
N GLU A 53 0.19 -10.23 -10.51
CA GLU A 53 -0.95 -9.37 -10.81
C GLU A 53 -1.47 -8.65 -9.56
N THR A 54 -1.55 -9.33 -8.42
CA THR A 54 -1.98 -8.73 -7.15
C THR A 54 -1.01 -7.64 -6.70
N LEU A 55 0.29 -7.86 -6.86
CA LEU A 55 1.32 -6.88 -6.51
C LEU A 55 1.26 -5.67 -7.44
N ILE A 56 1.06 -5.89 -8.74
CA ILE A 56 0.91 -4.83 -9.74
C ILE A 56 -0.34 -3.98 -9.46
N THR A 57 -1.48 -4.61 -9.18
CA THR A 57 -2.72 -3.89 -8.83
C THR A 57 -2.51 -3.03 -7.59
N MET A 58 -1.83 -3.56 -6.57
CA MET A 58 -1.50 -2.79 -5.37
C MET A 58 -0.60 -1.59 -5.67
N LEU A 59 0.44 -1.77 -6.49
CA LEU A 59 1.34 -0.68 -6.90
C LEU A 59 0.58 0.42 -7.62
N LYS A 60 -0.24 0.07 -8.61
CA LYS A 60 -1.03 1.04 -9.39
C LYS A 60 -1.99 1.82 -8.50
N LEU A 61 -2.68 1.13 -7.60
CA LEU A 61 -3.59 1.80 -6.67
C LEU A 61 -2.86 2.81 -5.78
N LEU A 62 -1.69 2.44 -5.26
CA LEU A 62 -0.89 3.32 -4.42
C LEU A 62 -0.35 4.52 -5.20
N GLU A 63 0.06 4.31 -6.46
CA GLU A 63 0.51 5.38 -7.36
C GLU A 63 -0.63 6.37 -7.64
N GLU A 64 -1.82 5.88 -8.00
CA GLU A 64 -3.00 6.72 -8.26
C GLU A 64 -3.42 7.55 -7.03
N GLN A 65 -3.42 6.94 -5.85
CA GLN A 65 -3.89 7.59 -4.63
C GLN A 65 -2.84 8.49 -3.97
N ALA A 66 -1.54 8.22 -4.16
CA ALA A 66 -0.46 9.09 -3.71
C ALA A 66 -0.45 10.43 -4.47
N ILE A 67 -0.95 10.47 -5.71
CA ILE A 67 -1.11 11.71 -6.48
C ILE A 67 -2.26 12.56 -5.92
N ILE A 68 -3.28 11.93 -5.31
CA ILE A 68 -4.51 12.59 -4.85
C ILE A 68 -4.39 13.08 -3.40
N SER A 69 -3.52 12.49 -2.59
CA SER A 69 -3.27 12.93 -1.21
C SER A 69 -2.04 13.84 -1.14
N PRO A 70 -2.18 15.18 -1.17
CA PRO A 70 -1.09 16.03 -0.70
C PRO A 70 -0.78 15.63 0.75
N PRO A 71 0.49 15.76 1.19
CA PRO A 71 0.78 15.64 2.60
C PRO A 71 -0.16 16.59 3.33
N THR A 72 -0.95 16.09 4.27
CA THR A 72 -1.71 16.96 5.15
C THR A 72 -0.70 17.94 5.75
N GLU A 73 -0.70 19.18 5.28
CA GLU A 73 -0.10 20.31 5.97
C GLU A 73 -0.86 20.41 7.29
N ARG A 74 -0.43 19.62 8.27
CA ARG A 74 -0.83 19.81 9.66
C ARG A 74 -0.32 21.20 10.01
N GLY A 75 -1.29 22.11 10.13
CA GLY A 75 -1.10 23.54 10.20
C GLY A 75 0.09 23.93 11.04
N GLN A 76 0.95 24.75 10.43
CA GLN A 76 1.64 25.78 11.18
C GLN A 76 0.56 26.56 11.93
N THR A 77 0.49 26.35 13.25
CA THR A 77 -0.13 27.32 14.15
C THR A 77 0.71 28.58 14.01
N LEU A 78 0.17 29.58 13.30
CA LEU A 78 0.63 30.95 13.37
C LEU A 78 0.21 31.47 14.74
N ASP A 79 1.16 31.54 15.68
CA ASP A 79 1.21 32.55 16.73
C ASP A 79 2.68 32.94 16.93
#